data_AF-A0A358SLV5-F1
#
_entry.id   AF-A0A358SLV5-F1
#
_cell.length_a   1.000
_cell.length_b   1.000
_cell.length_c   1.000
_cell.angle_alpha   90.00
_cell.angle_beta   90.00
_cell.angle_gamma   90.00
#
_symmetry.space_group_name_H-M   'P 1'
#
loop_
_entity.id
_entity.type
_entity.pdbx_description
1 polymer ?
#
loop_
_entity_poly.entity_id
_entity_poly.type
_entity_poly.pdbx_seq_one_letter_code
_entity_poly.pdbx_strand_id
1 'polypeptide(L)' 'MRIAVTGSIATDHLMTFPGRFVDQLVPDKLDKVALSFLVDSLEIRRGGVAANIAF' A
#
# COMPACT_ATOMS: atom_id res chain seq x y z
N MET A 1 -18.91 -0.37 27.60
CA MET A 1 -19.53 0.25 26.42
C MET A 1 -19.17 -0.59 25.19
N ARG A 2 -20.12 -0.93 24.31
CA ARG A 2 -19.86 -1.72 23.09
C ARG A 2 -19.81 -0.79 21.88
N ILE A 3 -18.85 -0.99 20.98
CA ILE A 3 -18.64 -0.16 19.78
C ILE A 3 -18.75 -1.07 18.55
N ALA A 4 -19.51 -0.65 17.55
CA ALA A 4 -19.58 -1.31 16.26
C ALA A 4 -18.70 -0.55 15.26
N VAL A 5 -17.72 -1.24 14.67
CA VAL A 5 -16.81 -0.67 13.67
C VAL A 5 -17.14 -1.28 12.32
N THR A 6 -17.60 -0.46 11.39
CA THR A 6 -17.87 -0.87 10.00
C THR A 6 -16.74 -0.41 9.10
N GLY A 7 -16.31 -1.26 8.16
CA GLY A 7 -15.23 -0.93 7.22
C GLY A 7 -14.58 -2.18 6.66
N SER A 8 -13.46 -2.02 5.97
CA SER A 8 -12.78 -3.13 5.30
C SER A 8 -12.10 -4.09 6.27
N ILE A 9 -12.05 -5.36 5.85
CA ILE A 9 -11.21 -6.42 6.43
C ILE A 9 -10.44 -6.99 5.24
N ALA A 10 -9.12 -7.03 5.34
CA ALA A 10 -8.26 -7.32 4.20
C ALA A 10 -6.99 -8.10 4.60
N THR A 11 -6.28 -8.54 3.56
CA THR A 11 -4.92 -9.03 3.66
C THR A 11 -4.01 -8.03 2.95
N ASP A 12 -3.21 -7.32 3.72
CA ASP A 12 -2.33 -6.29 3.21
C ASP A 12 -1.03 -6.93 2.73
N HIS A 13 -0.72 -6.77 1.45
CA HIS A 13 0.57 -7.15 0.86
C HIS A 13 1.43 -5.90 0.79
N LEU A 14 2.28 -5.72 1.80
CA LEU A 14 3.11 -4.53 1.98
C LEU A 14 4.50 -4.77 1.37
N MET A 15 4.91 -3.89 0.47
CA MET A 15 6.24 -3.93 -0.17
C MET A 15 6.95 -2.60 0.02
N THR A 16 8.28 -2.65 0.25
CA THR A 16 9.11 -1.45 0.42
C THR A 16 10.06 -1.28 -0.75
N PHE A 17 9.91 -0.17 -1.48
CA PHE A 17 10.86 0.27 -2.51
C PHE A 17 11.89 1.20 -1.86
N PRO A 18 13.20 0.91 -1.90
CA PRO A 18 14.26 1.69 -1.24
C PRO A 18 14.63 2.97 -2.01
N GLY A 19 13.65 3.72 -2.48
CA GLY A 19 13.83 4.94 -3.26
C GLY A 19 12.60 5.86 -3.18
N ARG A 20 12.56 6.91 -4.00
CA ARG A 20 11.39 7.80 -4.09
C ARG A 20 10.72 7.58 -5.43
N PHE A 21 9.39 7.44 -5.44
CA PHE A 21 8.64 7.27 -6.69
C PHE A 21 8.80 8.46 -7.65
N VAL A 22 8.93 9.68 -7.11
CA VAL A 22 9.12 10.89 -7.92
C VAL A 22 10.39 10.87 -8.77
N ASP A 23 11.42 10.13 -8.35
CA ASP A 23 12.68 10.03 -9.10
C ASP A 23 12.56 9.12 -10.33
N GLN A 24 11.51 8.29 -10.39
CA GLN A 24 11.24 7.34 -11.48
C GLN A 24 10.16 7.86 -12.46
N LEU A 25 9.49 8.95 -12.12
CA LEU A 25 8.43 9.53 -12.94
C LEU A 25 9.01 10.61 -13.86
N VAL A 26 8.66 10.55 -15.14
CA VAL A 26 8.99 11.57 -16.14
C VAL A 26 7.76 12.45 -16.38
N PRO A 27 7.73 13.70 -15.90
CA PRO A 27 6.53 14.55 -15.92
C PRO A 27 5.88 14.71 -17.30
N ASP A 28 6.71 14.80 -18.35
CA ASP A 28 6.24 15.01 -19.72
C ASP A 28 5.76 13.72 -20.42
N LYS A 29 5.75 12.57 -19.72
CA LYS A 29 5.36 11.25 -20.26
C LYS A 29 4.38 10.52 -19.36
N LEU A 30 3.54 11.24 -18.61
CA LEU A 30 2.59 10.65 -17.67
C LEU A 30 1.37 10.00 -18.33
N ASP A 31 1.10 10.30 -19.61
CA ASP A 31 0.07 9.65 -20.42
C ASP A 31 0.37 8.16 -20.68
N LYS A 32 1.67 7.79 -20.68
CA LYS A 32 2.13 6.40 -20.82
C LYS A 32 3.31 6.12 -19.89
N VAL A 33 2.99 5.56 -18.73
CA VAL A 33 3.95 5.22 -17.69
C VAL A 33 4.45 3.78 -17.85
N ALA A 34 5.77 3.57 -17.77
CA ALA A 34 6.41 2.26 -17.73
C ALA A 34 7.36 2.20 -16.52
N LEU A 35 6.95 1.49 -15.47
CA LEU A 35 7.67 1.43 -14.20
C LEU A 35 7.91 -0.03 -13.79
N SER A 36 9.10 -0.29 -13.26
CA SER A 36 9.45 -1.56 -12.63
C SER A 36 10.27 -1.25 -11.38
N PHE A 37 9.71 -1.57 -10.21
CA PHE A 37 10.34 -1.31 -8.93
C PHE A 37 10.94 -2.59 -8.37
N LEU A 38 12.24 -2.57 -8.10
CA LEU A 38 12.88 -3.62 -7.31
C LEU A 38 12.60 -3.33 -5.84
N VAL A 39 11.83 -4.19 -5.18
CA VAL A 39 11.48 -4.07 -3.77
C VAL A 39 12.43 -4.90 -2.91
N ASP A 40 12.73 -4.42 -1.71
CA ASP A 40 13.66 -5.10 -0.80
C ASP A 40 12.94 -6.09 0.13
N SER A 41 11.63 -5.89 0.34
CA SER A 41 10.83 -6.73 1.23
C SER A 41 9.39 -6.89 0.75
N LEU A 42 8.79 -8.00 1.17
CA LEU A 42 7.36 -8.29 1.10
C LEU A 42 6.89 -8.78 2.46
N GLU A 43 5.84 -8.18 2.99
CA GLU A 43 5.17 -8.59 4.21
C GLU A 43 3.67 -8.79 3.95
N ILE A 44 3.13 -9.89 4.44
CA ILE A 44 1.69 -10.18 4.38
C ILE A 44 1.13 -10.02 5.78
N ARG A 45 0.20 -9.07 5.95
CA ARG A 45 -0.40 -8.76 7.26
C ARG A 45 -1.92 -8.83 7.20
N ARG A 46 -2.55 -9.11 8.35
CA ARG A 46 -3.98 -8.84 8.50
C ARG A 46 -4.18 -7.33 8.53
N GLY A 47 -5.13 -6.87 7.73
CA GLY A 47 -5.36 -5.46 7.52
C GLY A 47 -6.83 -5.14 7.30
N GLY A 48 -7.08 -3.99 6.69
CA GLY A 48 -8.41 -3.41 6.54
C GLY A 48 -8.76 -2.47 7.69
N VAL A 49 -9.41 -1.36 7.36
CA VAL A 49 -9.62 -0.23 8.28
C VAL A 49 -10.41 -0.65 9.51
N ALA A 50 -11.47 -1.44 9.35
CA ALA A 50 -12.27 -1.88 10.49
C ALA A 50 -11.52 -2.88 11.36
N ALA A 51 -10.81 -3.84 10.75
CA ALA A 51 -9.99 -4.79 11.51
C ALA A 51 -8.88 -4.08 12.28
N ASN A 52 -8.22 -3.10 11.66
CA ASN A 52 -7.14 -2.34 12.28
C ASN A 52 -7.63 -1.45 13.43
N ILE A 53 -8.81 -0.83 13.30
CA ILE A 53 -9.41 -0.01 14.38
C ILE A 53 -9.94 -0.89 15.53
N ALA A 54 -10.36 -2.13 15.24
CA ALA A 54 -10.96 -3.03 16.22
C ALA A 54 -9.96 -3.96 16.95
N PHE A 55 -8.74 -4.12 16.44
CA PHE A 55 -7.66 -4.95 17.02
C PHE A 55 -6.92 -4.21 18.14
#